data_AF-A0A0N8KQZ0-F1
#
_entry.id   AF-A0A0N8KQZ0-F1
#
_cell.length_a   1.000
_cell.length_b   1.000
_cell.length_c   1.000
_cell.angle_alpha   90.00
_cell.angle_beta   90.00
_cell.angle_gamma   90.00
#
_symmetry.space_group_name_H-M   'P 1'
#
loop_
_entity.id
_entity.type
_entity.pdbx_description
1 polymer ?
#
loop_
_entity_poly.entity_id
_entity_poly.type
_entity_poly.pdbx_seq_one_letter_code
_entity_poly.pdbx_strand_id
1 'polypeptide(L)'
;MINWAIGDPRPAEGDIIQAEDIWAGTSGRVIVTSDKQPPVVKLDGAPLDLSRTGPTTYETTINLETGDFHDISGYGIAVNYPLEYREIGFNDKLNDVIVSNGGRVYNEDEVQGLMFLDIKEKAVRTVNEPRSEKEPYLLAALVLFLAEVIIRRLKDYRKDRPVIEENPPRAVVETVMEQEAV
;
A
#
# COMPACT_ATOMS: atom_id res chain seq x y z
N MET A 1 -30.95 -2.06 7.60
CA MET A 1 -30.64 -3.51 7.56
C MET A 1 -29.87 -3.75 6.27
N ILE A 2 -28.55 -3.85 6.35
CA ILE A 2 -27.69 -4.08 5.17
C ILE A 2 -27.57 -5.59 5.03
N ASN A 3 -28.20 -6.12 4.00
CA ASN A 3 -28.15 -7.53 3.65
C ASN A 3 -27.00 -7.71 2.66
N TRP A 4 -25.85 -8.21 3.13
CA TRP A 4 -24.74 -8.57 2.25
C TRP A 4 -25.04 -9.95 1.67
N ALA A 5 -25.60 -9.97 0.46
CA ALA A 5 -25.56 -11.18 -0.35
C ALA A 5 -24.13 -11.34 -0.86
N ILE A 6 -23.33 -12.16 -0.18
CA ILE A 6 -22.05 -12.61 -0.73
C ILE A 6 -22.40 -13.54 -1.89
N GLY A 7 -22.28 -13.03 -3.11
CA GLY A 7 -22.40 -13.83 -4.32
C GLY A 7 -21.30 -14.88 -4.37
N ASP A 8 -21.58 -16.02 -4.98
CA ASP A 8 -20.59 -17.04 -5.24
C ASP A 8 -19.55 -16.50 -6.24
N PRO A 9 -18.29 -16.30 -5.85
CA PRO A 9 -17.27 -15.72 -6.74
C PRO A 9 -16.79 -16.70 -7.81
N ARG A 10 -17.30 -17.95 -7.81
CA ARG A 10 -16.89 -18.97 -8.78
C ARG A 10 -17.34 -18.62 -10.21
N PRO A 11 -16.57 -19.01 -11.24
CA PRO A 11 -16.95 -18.80 -12.63
C PRO A 11 -18.29 -19.48 -12.94
N ALA A 12 -19.18 -18.76 -13.64
CA ALA A 12 -20.47 -19.30 -14.08
C ALA A 12 -20.37 -20.11 -15.40
N GLU A 13 -19.22 -20.05 -16.08
CA GLU A 13 -18.98 -20.68 -17.38
C GLU A 13 -17.76 -21.59 -17.31
N GLY A 14 -17.78 -22.68 -18.08
CA GLY A 14 -16.70 -23.67 -18.12
C GLY A 14 -16.94 -24.87 -17.19
N ASP A 15 -15.85 -25.51 -16.77
CA ASP A 15 -15.91 -26.67 -15.89
C ASP A 15 -16.01 -26.19 -14.43
N ILE A 16 -17.20 -26.31 -13.84
CA ILE A 16 -17.47 -25.88 -12.46
C ILE A 16 -17.22 -27.07 -11.53
N ILE A 17 -16.29 -26.90 -10.60
CA ILE A 17 -15.93 -27.92 -9.61
C ILE A 17 -16.43 -27.47 -8.24
N GLN A 18 -17.10 -28.38 -7.55
CA GLN A 18 -17.57 -28.17 -6.19
C GLN A 18 -17.17 -29.38 -5.36
N ALA A 19 -16.41 -29.14 -4.28
CA ALA A 19 -16.12 -30.14 -3.27
C ALA A 19 -16.81 -29.74 -1.98
N GLU A 20 -17.25 -30.72 -1.19
CA GLU A 20 -17.64 -30.47 0.20
C GLU A 20 -16.41 -30.27 1.09
N ASP A 21 -16.63 -29.77 2.31
CA ASP A 21 -15.56 -29.70 3.30
C ASP A 21 -15.15 -31.12 3.72
N ILE A 22 -13.87 -31.44 3.59
CA ILE A 22 -13.32 -32.79 3.82
C ILE A 22 -12.41 -32.76 5.05
N TRP A 23 -12.47 -33.80 5.88
CA TRP A 23 -11.49 -34.06 6.94
C TRP A 23 -10.54 -35.17 6.53
N ALA A 24 -9.27 -35.05 6.91
CA ALA A 24 -8.27 -36.07 6.63
C ALA A 24 -8.73 -37.46 7.11
N GLY A 25 -8.57 -38.48 6.26
CA GLY A 25 -9.02 -39.85 6.51
C GLY A 25 -10.51 -40.10 6.26
N THR A 26 -11.26 -39.09 5.78
CA THR A 26 -12.68 -39.24 5.42
C THR A 26 -12.90 -39.11 3.92
N SER A 27 -13.92 -39.79 3.42
CA SER A 27 -14.35 -39.67 2.03
C SER A 27 -15.13 -38.37 1.84
N GLY A 28 -14.72 -37.57 0.86
CA GLY A 28 -15.42 -36.37 0.42
C GLY A 28 -15.97 -36.49 -0.99
N ARG A 29 -17.10 -35.86 -1.24
CA ARG A 29 -17.75 -35.80 -2.53
C ARG A 29 -17.31 -34.59 -3.35
N VAL A 30 -17.04 -34.83 -4.62
CA VAL A 30 -16.76 -33.80 -5.62
C VAL A 30 -17.78 -33.88 -6.75
N ILE A 31 -18.40 -32.75 -7.05
CA ILE A 31 -19.36 -32.56 -8.13
C ILE A 31 -18.71 -31.70 -9.20
N VAL A 32 -18.76 -32.17 -10.44
CA VAL A 32 -18.22 -31.49 -11.62
C VAL A 32 -19.36 -31.23 -12.58
N THR A 33 -19.61 -29.96 -12.89
CA THR A 33 -20.55 -29.55 -13.94
C THR A 33 -19.77 -29.08 -15.15
N SER A 34 -19.98 -29.72 -16.29
CA SER A 34 -19.26 -29.44 -17.53
C SER A 34 -20.12 -29.77 -18.74
N ASP A 35 -20.01 -28.92 -19.76
CA ASP A 35 -20.61 -29.15 -21.08
C ASP A 35 -19.77 -30.12 -21.93
N LYS A 36 -18.56 -30.51 -21.49
CA LYS A 36 -17.69 -31.47 -22.16
C LYS A 36 -18.08 -32.91 -21.79
N GLN A 37 -17.90 -33.84 -22.73
CA GLN A 37 -18.33 -35.23 -22.54
C GLN A 37 -17.29 -36.25 -23.05
N PRO A 38 -16.57 -36.96 -22.15
CA PRO A 38 -16.45 -36.72 -20.70
C PRO A 38 -15.47 -35.58 -20.38
N PRO A 39 -15.65 -34.87 -19.25
CA PRO A 39 -14.65 -33.91 -18.77
C PRO A 39 -13.41 -34.65 -18.26
N VAL A 40 -12.24 -34.04 -18.43
CA VAL A 40 -10.97 -34.55 -17.90
C VAL A 40 -10.63 -33.78 -16.65
N VAL A 41 -10.78 -34.43 -15.49
CA VAL A 41 -10.45 -33.85 -14.18
C VAL A 41 -9.29 -34.60 -13.56
N LYS A 42 -8.38 -33.87 -12.91
CA LYS A 42 -7.20 -34.42 -12.26
C LYS A 42 -7.12 -33.95 -10.81
N LEU A 43 -6.79 -34.86 -9.91
CA LEU A 43 -6.45 -34.58 -8.51
C LEU A 43 -4.93 -34.66 -8.36
N ASP A 44 -4.29 -33.54 -8.02
CA ASP A 44 -2.82 -33.42 -7.90
C ASP A 44 -2.06 -33.97 -9.13
N GLY A 45 -2.65 -33.77 -10.32
CA GLY A 45 -2.10 -34.26 -11.59
C GLY A 45 -2.45 -35.70 -11.95
N ALA A 46 -3.00 -36.51 -11.04
CA ALA A 46 -3.51 -37.86 -11.31
C ALA A 46 -4.94 -37.79 -11.89
N PRO A 47 -5.29 -38.61 -12.90
CA PRO A 47 -6.65 -38.64 -13.44
C PRO A 47 -7.65 -39.10 -12.39
N LEU A 48 -8.81 -38.43 -12.34
CA LEU A 48 -9.90 -38.75 -11.42
C LEU A 48 -11.06 -39.37 -12.19
N ASP A 49 -11.50 -40.55 -11.77
CA ASP A 49 -12.64 -41.23 -12.38
C ASP A 49 -13.95 -40.57 -11.95
N LEU A 50 -14.78 -40.23 -12.93
CA LEU A 50 -16.04 -39.51 -12.74
C LEU A 50 -17.22 -40.38 -13.16
N SER A 51 -18.25 -40.42 -12.32
CA SER A 51 -19.53 -41.05 -12.63
C SER A 51 -20.54 -40.00 -13.06
N ARG A 52 -21.18 -40.18 -14.22
CA ARG A 52 -22.20 -39.25 -14.71
C ARG A 52 -23.50 -39.44 -13.90
N THR A 53 -23.95 -38.39 -13.22
CA THR A 53 -25.19 -38.38 -12.42
C THR A 53 -26.30 -37.52 -13.03
N GLY A 54 -25.97 -36.66 -13.99
CA GLY A 54 -26.94 -35.84 -14.73
C GLY A 54 -26.54 -35.58 -16.19
N PRO A 55 -27.30 -34.73 -16.92
CA PRO A 55 -26.97 -34.39 -18.31
C PRO A 55 -25.58 -33.77 -18.48
N THR A 56 -25.24 -32.81 -17.61
CA THR A 56 -23.94 -32.10 -17.60
C THR A 56 -23.22 -32.23 -16.25
N THR A 57 -23.70 -33.12 -15.37
CA THR A 57 -23.20 -33.29 -14.00
C THR A 57 -22.54 -34.65 -13.83
N TYR A 58 -21.38 -34.62 -13.21
CA TYR A 58 -20.57 -35.77 -12.87
C TYR A 58 -20.17 -35.70 -11.41
N GLU A 59 -19.99 -36.86 -10.79
CA GLU A 59 -19.71 -37.00 -9.37
C GLU A 59 -18.62 -38.04 -9.14
N THR A 60 -17.84 -37.82 -8.10
CA THR A 60 -16.83 -38.76 -7.64
C THR A 60 -16.60 -38.61 -6.14
N THR A 61 -15.94 -39.60 -5.57
CA THR A 61 -15.56 -39.61 -4.16
C THR A 61 -14.04 -39.65 -4.08
N ILE A 62 -13.48 -38.72 -3.32
CA ILE A 62 -12.06 -38.66 -3.01
C ILE A 62 -11.85 -39.00 -1.55
N ASN A 63 -10.75 -39.68 -1.23
CA ASN A 63 -10.34 -39.92 0.15
C ASN A 63 -8.89 -39.44 0.28
N LEU A 64 -8.70 -38.43 1.12
CA LEU A 64 -7.42 -37.74 1.32
C LEU A 64 -6.98 -37.98 2.76
N GLU A 65 -5.82 -38.63 2.92
CA GLU A 65 -5.31 -39.06 4.22
C GLU A 65 -4.62 -37.93 5.00
N THR A 66 -4.19 -36.88 4.31
CA THR A 66 -3.42 -35.76 4.88
C THR A 66 -4.24 -34.48 4.86
N GLY A 67 -4.20 -33.74 5.96
CA GLY A 67 -4.78 -32.40 6.05
C GLY A 67 -3.88 -31.39 5.37
N ASP A 68 -4.00 -31.27 4.04
CA ASP A 68 -3.19 -30.40 3.20
C ASP A 68 -4.04 -29.74 2.10
N PHE A 69 -3.39 -28.89 1.30
CA PHE A 69 -3.99 -28.31 0.10
C PHE A 69 -3.81 -29.25 -1.09
N HIS A 70 -4.90 -29.51 -1.81
CA HIS A 70 -4.91 -30.34 -3.00
C HIS A 70 -5.51 -29.57 -4.19
N ASP A 71 -5.09 -29.90 -5.40
CA ASP A 71 -5.58 -29.28 -6.62
C ASP A 71 -6.47 -30.22 -7.42
N ILE A 72 -7.66 -29.75 -7.77
CA ILE A 72 -8.58 -30.44 -8.69
C ILE A 72 -8.66 -29.63 -9.99
N SER A 73 -7.78 -29.92 -10.95
CA SER A 73 -7.73 -29.24 -12.25
C SER A 73 -7.73 -27.69 -12.16
N GLY A 74 -6.96 -27.12 -11.24
CA GLY A 74 -6.91 -25.68 -10.98
C GLY A 74 -7.90 -25.18 -9.91
N TYR A 75 -8.76 -26.06 -9.39
CA TYR A 75 -9.61 -25.79 -8.23
C TYR A 75 -8.94 -26.29 -6.95
N GLY A 76 -8.38 -25.37 -6.18
CA GLY A 76 -7.75 -25.68 -4.90
C GLY A 76 -8.78 -26.05 -3.83
N ILE A 77 -8.59 -27.19 -3.19
CA ILE A 77 -9.33 -27.62 -2.01
C ILE A 77 -8.39 -27.70 -0.81
N ALA A 78 -8.91 -27.42 0.39
CA ALA A 78 -8.19 -27.59 1.63
C ALA A 78 -8.82 -28.72 2.42
N VAL A 79 -8.04 -29.72 2.78
CA VAL A 79 -8.48 -30.82 3.64
C VAL A 79 -8.19 -30.44 5.07
N ASN A 80 -9.19 -30.56 5.92
CA ASN A 80 -9.07 -30.25 7.33
C ASN A 80 -8.31 -31.35 8.09
N TYR A 81 -7.95 -31.07 9.34
CA TYR A 81 -7.31 -32.05 10.22
C TYR A 81 -8.17 -33.32 10.42
N PRO A 82 -7.57 -34.45 10.85
CA PRO A 82 -8.31 -35.68 11.15
C PRO A 82 -9.42 -35.47 12.18
N LEU A 83 -10.60 -36.06 11.98
CA LEU A 83 -11.79 -35.78 12.78
C LEU A 83 -11.57 -36.04 14.28
N GLU A 84 -10.68 -36.96 14.63
CA GLU A 84 -10.26 -37.32 15.99
C GLU A 84 -9.70 -36.13 16.76
N TYR A 85 -9.09 -35.14 16.08
CA TYR A 85 -8.51 -33.97 16.73
C TYR A 85 -9.55 -32.90 17.08
N ARG A 86 -10.76 -32.99 16.51
CA ARG A 86 -11.82 -32.00 16.73
C ARG A 86 -12.21 -31.88 18.21
N GLU A 87 -12.16 -32.99 18.94
CA GLU A 87 -12.59 -33.07 20.34
C GLU A 87 -11.45 -32.85 21.34
N ILE A 88 -10.20 -32.82 20.88
CA ILE A 88 -9.03 -32.61 21.75
C ILE A 88 -8.97 -31.17 22.25
N GLY A 89 -9.49 -30.22 21.47
CA GLY A 89 -9.46 -28.79 21.79
C GLY A 89 -8.08 -28.16 21.59
N PHE A 90 -7.88 -26.97 22.16
CA PHE A 90 -6.63 -26.24 22.03
C PHE A 90 -5.61 -26.67 23.08
N ASN A 91 -4.33 -26.56 22.73
CA ASN A 91 -3.24 -26.77 23.69
C ASN A 91 -3.28 -25.70 24.79
N ASP A 92 -3.14 -26.10 26.06
CA ASP A 92 -3.12 -25.18 27.22
C ASP A 92 -2.06 -24.07 27.08
N LYS A 93 -0.95 -24.35 26.39
CA LYS A 93 0.14 -23.39 26.13
C LYS A 93 -0.17 -22.39 25.02
N LEU A 94 -1.28 -22.55 24.29
CA LEU A 94 -1.62 -21.68 23.17
C LEU A 94 -1.73 -20.22 23.62
N ASN A 95 -2.32 -19.98 24.80
CA ASN A 95 -2.45 -18.64 25.35
C ASN A 95 -1.07 -18.02 25.63
N ASP A 96 -0.16 -18.77 26.27
CA ASP A 96 1.21 -18.30 26.55
C ASP A 96 1.95 -17.92 25.25
N VAL A 97 1.80 -18.72 24.20
CA VAL A 97 2.42 -18.44 22.89
C VAL A 97 1.82 -17.18 22.26
N ILE A 98 0.51 -17.01 22.30
CA ILE A 98 -0.18 -15.80 21.78
C ILE A 98 0.35 -14.55 22.50
N VAL A 99 0.39 -14.58 23.84
CA VAL A 99 0.85 -13.45 24.65
C VAL A 99 2.34 -13.15 24.42
N SER A 100 3.18 -14.19 24.32
CA SER A 100 4.63 -14.03 24.06
C SER A 100 4.95 -13.38 22.72
N ASN A 101 4.07 -13.54 21.71
CA ASN A 101 4.19 -12.90 20.40
C ASN A 101 3.48 -11.54 20.32
N GLY A 102 3.05 -10.97 21.46
CA GLY A 102 2.39 -9.67 21.53
C GLY A 102 0.90 -9.71 21.14
N GLY A 103 0.32 -10.90 20.99
CA GLY A 103 -1.11 -11.13 20.84
C GLY A 103 -1.84 -11.09 22.18
N ARG A 104 -3.17 -11.15 22.13
CA ARG A 104 -4.04 -11.22 23.31
C ARG A 104 -5.28 -12.04 22.95
N VAL A 105 -5.77 -12.83 23.90
CA VAL A 105 -7.04 -13.57 23.79
C VAL A 105 -8.11 -12.74 24.50
N TYR A 106 -9.27 -12.57 23.87
CA TYR A 106 -10.40 -11.83 24.44
C TYR A 106 -11.58 -12.79 24.63
N ASN A 107 -12.28 -12.63 25.74
CA ASN A 107 -13.59 -13.25 25.95
C ASN A 107 -14.69 -12.39 25.31
N GLU A 108 -15.89 -12.95 25.15
CA GLU A 108 -17.02 -12.30 24.45
C GLU A 108 -17.33 -10.89 24.99
N ASP A 109 -17.31 -10.73 26.32
CA ASP A 109 -17.56 -9.46 27.00
C ASP A 109 -16.42 -8.43 26.81
N GLU A 110 -15.19 -8.90 26.61
CA GLU A 110 -13.98 -8.07 26.48
C GLU A 110 -13.79 -7.52 25.07
N VAL A 111 -14.36 -8.20 24.06
CA VAL A 111 -14.27 -7.81 22.65
C VAL A 111 -14.86 -6.41 22.42
N GLN A 112 -15.99 -6.08 23.03
CA GLN A 112 -16.67 -4.81 22.78
C GLN A 112 -15.92 -3.59 23.34
N GLY A 113 -15.14 -3.77 24.42
CA GLY A 113 -14.45 -2.67 25.09
C GLY A 113 -12.95 -2.63 24.81
N LEU A 114 -12.26 -3.76 25.01
CA LEU A 114 -10.80 -3.81 25.08
C LEU A 114 -10.18 -4.03 23.71
N MET A 115 -10.77 -4.89 22.87
CA MET A 115 -10.24 -5.18 21.53
C MET A 115 -10.19 -3.92 20.67
N PHE A 116 -11.23 -3.08 20.71
CA PHE A 116 -11.25 -1.82 19.95
C PHE A 116 -10.21 -0.81 20.42
N LEU A 117 -9.89 -0.76 21.71
CA LEU A 117 -8.84 0.10 22.25
C LEU A 117 -7.46 -0.41 21.84
N ASP A 118 -7.21 -1.71 22.00
CA ASP A 118 -5.94 -2.34 21.62
C ASP A 118 -5.67 -2.22 20.11
N ILE A 119 -6.69 -2.38 19.26
CA ILE A 119 -6.57 -2.17 17.80
C ILE A 119 -6.18 -0.73 17.50
N LYS A 120 -6.81 0.26 18.14
CA LYS A 120 -6.50 1.67 17.90
C LYS A 120 -5.06 2.00 18.28
N GLU A 121 -4.57 1.48 19.40
CA GLU A 121 -3.19 1.70 19.84
C GLU A 121 -2.18 0.98 18.93
N LYS A 122 -2.44 -0.28 18.56
CA LYS A 122 -1.53 -1.09 17.76
C LYS A 122 -1.59 -0.81 16.25
N ALA A 123 -2.65 -0.16 15.75
CA ALA A 123 -2.80 0.21 14.34
C ALA A 123 -1.93 1.42 13.93
N VAL A 124 -1.25 2.07 14.89
CA VAL A 124 -0.35 3.18 14.59
C VAL A 124 0.99 2.63 14.11
N ARG A 125 1.15 2.54 12.79
CA ARG A 125 2.43 2.22 12.16
C ARG A 125 3.32 3.46 12.18
N THR A 126 4.41 3.42 12.95
CA THR A 126 5.45 4.47 12.88
C THR A 126 6.19 4.35 11.55
N VAL A 127 5.84 5.19 10.58
CA VAL A 127 6.58 5.31 9.33
C VAL A 127 7.70 6.32 9.56
N ASN A 128 8.96 5.87 9.42
CA ASN A 128 10.09 6.79 9.35
C ASN A 128 10.11 7.42 7.97
N GLU A 129 9.58 8.63 7.86
CA GLU A 129 9.62 9.41 6.63
C GLU A 129 10.88 10.29 6.63
N PRO A 130 11.70 10.28 5.57
CA PRO A 130 12.90 11.10 5.49
C PRO A 130 12.49 12.58 5.45
N ARG A 131 12.65 13.27 6.58
CA ARG A 131 12.34 14.70 6.69
C ARG A 131 13.39 15.52 5.97
N SER A 132 12.96 16.30 4.98
CA SER A 132 13.83 17.14 4.17
C SER A 132 14.15 18.47 4.89
N GLU A 133 15.32 18.57 5.52
CA GLU A 133 15.83 19.76 6.23
C GLU A 133 16.31 20.89 5.28
N LYS A 134 15.65 21.11 4.14
CA LYS A 134 16.09 22.09 3.11
C LYS A 134 15.79 23.54 3.48
N GLU A 135 14.78 23.77 4.30
CA GLU A 135 14.32 25.10 4.72
C GLU A 135 15.42 26.00 5.33
N PRO A 136 16.24 25.55 6.30
CA PRO A 136 17.30 26.39 6.87
C PRO A 136 18.40 26.75 5.85
N TYR A 137 18.76 25.84 4.95
CA TYR A 137 19.75 26.11 3.91
C TYR A 137 19.25 27.11 2.88
N LEU A 138 17.96 27.04 2.53
CA LEU A 138 17.34 27.96 1.58
C LEU A 138 17.26 29.38 2.17
N LEU A 139 16.95 29.50 3.48
CA LEU A 139 17.01 30.76 4.21
C LEU A 139 18.44 31.32 4.24
N ALA A 140 19.45 30.51 4.54
CA ALA A 140 20.85 30.93 4.58
C ALA A 140 21.34 31.43 3.21
N ALA A 141 21.00 30.72 2.13
CA ALA A 141 21.32 31.12 0.76
C ALA A 141 20.66 32.45 0.38
N LEU A 142 19.41 32.66 0.79
CA LEU A 142 18.69 33.92 0.55
C LEU A 142 19.37 35.10 1.25
N VAL A 143 19.78 34.93 2.51
CA VAL A 143 20.48 35.98 3.27
C VAL A 143 21.82 36.32 2.61
N LEU A 144 22.59 35.32 2.20
CA LEU A 144 23.86 35.52 1.50
C LEU A 144 23.66 36.28 0.18
N PHE A 145 22.65 35.90 -0.60
CA PHE A 145 22.32 36.57 -1.85
C PHE A 145 21.93 38.04 -1.64
N LEU A 146 21.07 38.32 -0.66
CA LEU A 146 20.67 39.69 -0.34
C LEU A 146 21.85 40.54 0.14
N ALA A 147 22.72 39.99 0.98
CA ALA A 147 23.93 40.67 1.44
C ALA A 147 24.85 41.05 0.27
N GLU A 148 25.06 40.13 -0.67
CA GLU A 148 25.85 40.38 -1.88
C GLU A 148 25.27 41.53 -2.72
N VAL A 149 23.96 41.52 -2.97
CA VAL A 149 23.26 42.56 -3.73
C VAL A 149 23.39 43.92 -3.04
N ILE A 150 23.20 43.99 -1.72
CA ILE A 150 23.33 45.22 -0.94
C ILE A 150 24.76 45.77 -1.03
N ILE A 151 25.77 44.92 -0.86
CA ILE A 151 27.18 45.32 -0.94
C ILE A 151 27.51 45.85 -2.34
N ARG A 152 27.09 45.15 -3.40
CA ARG A 152 27.28 45.61 -4.79
C ARG A 152 26.61 46.95 -5.03
N ARG A 153 25.36 47.10 -4.57
CA ARG A 153 24.59 48.34 -4.74
C ARG A 153 25.24 49.53 -4.04
N LEU A 154 25.74 49.34 -2.82
CA LEU A 154 26.45 50.39 -2.08
C LEU A 154 27.79 50.76 -2.73
N LYS A 155 28.51 49.77 -3.28
CA LYS A 155 29.76 50.02 -4.02
C LYS A 155 29.52 50.83 -5.28
N ASP A 156 28.43 50.56 -6.01
CA ASP A 156 28.06 51.32 -7.20
C ASP A 156 27.68 52.77 -6.87
N TYR A 157 26.96 53.01 -5.77
CA TYR A 157 26.66 54.39 -5.33
C TYR A 157 27.88 55.19 -4.88
N ARG A 158 28.97 54.52 -4.46
CA ARG A 158 30.21 55.17 -4.02
C ARG A 158 31.20 55.44 -5.16
N LYS A 159 30.93 54.94 -6.37
CA LYS A 159 31.74 55.26 -7.55
C LYS A 159 31.17 56.52 -8.18
N ASP A 160 31.83 57.65 -7.94
CA ASP A 160 31.45 58.94 -8.52
C ASP A 160 31.23 58.81 -10.03
N ARG A 161 30.11 59.37 -10.51
CA ARG A 161 29.82 59.44 -11.96
C ARG A 161 30.95 60.24 -12.61
N PRO A 162 31.51 59.79 -13.75
CA PRO A 162 32.50 60.60 -14.45
C PRO A 162 31.88 61.95 -14.81
N VAL A 163 32.60 63.03 -14.46
CA VAL A 163 32.21 64.41 -14.74
C VAL A 163 32.12 64.55 -16.26
N ILE A 164 30.95 64.98 -16.75
CA ILE A 164 30.75 65.30 -18.17
C ILE A 164 31.49 66.64 -18.38
N GLU A 165 32.60 66.62 -19.12
CA GLU A 165 33.34 67.83 -19.45
C GLU A 165 32.54 68.63 -20.50
N GLU A 166 31.93 69.74 -20.10
CA GLU A 166 31.25 70.64 -21.03
C GLU A 166 32.29 71.40 -21.88
N ASN A 167 32.05 71.45 -23.19
CA ASN A 167 32.93 72.08 -24.18
C ASN A 167 33.06 73.60 -23.89
N PRO A 168 34.26 74.19 -23.85
CA PRO A 168 34.41 75.56 -23.37
C PRO A 168 33.73 76.59 -24.28
N PRO A 169 33.07 77.61 -23.71
CA PRO A 169 32.42 78.67 -24.46
C PRO A 169 33.45 79.57 -25.18
N ARG A 170 33.11 80.01 -26.40
CA ARG A 170 33.96 80.84 -27.26
C ARG A 170 34.23 82.21 -26.60
N ALA A 171 35.51 82.59 -26.49
CA ALA A 171 35.95 83.83 -25.86
C ALA A 171 35.31 85.08 -26.49
N VAL A 172 34.74 85.95 -25.66
CA VAL A 172 34.28 87.29 -26.03
C VAL A 172 35.37 88.28 -25.61
N VAL A 173 35.88 89.03 -26.58
CA VAL A 173 36.95 90.02 -26.42
C VAL A 173 36.39 91.29 -25.77
N GLU A 174 36.94 91.66 -24.63
CA GLU A 174 36.72 92.94 -23.93
C GLU A 174 37.14 94.14 -24.78
N THR A 175 36.44 95.28 -24.62
CA THR A 175 37.14 96.59 -24.53
C THR A 175 36.21 97.63 -23.87
N VAL A 176 36.40 97.99 -22.58
CA VAL A 176 37.27 99.01 -21.93
C VAL A 176 36.70 100.45 -21.93
N MET A 177 36.86 101.09 -20.75
CA MET A 177 37.01 102.52 -20.43
C MET A 177 35.72 103.23 -20.01
N GLU A 178 35.50 103.72 -18.79
CA GLU A 178 36.28 104.55 -17.83
C GLU A 178 35.53 105.89 -17.65
N GLN A 179 35.14 106.13 -16.40
CA GLN A 179 34.99 107.40 -15.67
C GLN A 179 34.73 108.73 -16.42
N GLU A 180 33.62 109.39 -16.05
CA GLU A 180 33.40 110.84 -15.81
C GLU A 180 31.85 111.04 -15.66
N ALA A 181 31.24 111.87 -14.82
CA ALA A 181 31.66 112.89 -13.86
C ALA A 181 30.47 113.24 -12.90
N VAL A 182 30.85 113.88 -11.77
CA VAL A 182 30.07 114.67 -10.78
C VAL A 182 29.11 113.95 -9.83
#